data_AF-A0A0U3I2Z2-F1
#
_entry.id   AF-A0A0U3I2Z2-F1
#
_cell.length_a   1.000
_cell.length_b   1.000
_cell.length_c   1.000
_cell.angle_alpha   90.00
_cell.angle_beta   90.00
_cell.angle_gamma   90.00
#
_symmetry.space_group_name_H-M   'P 1'
#
loop_
_entity.id
_entity.type
_entity.pdbx_description
1 polymer ?
#
loop_
_entity_poly.entity_id
_entity_poly.type
_entity_poly.pdbx_seq_one_letter_code
_entity_poly.pdbx_strand_id
1 'polypeptide(L)'
;MLTIFQVLLIFIGTLLFYLSNKNQQFLVRPLGRRWRFTSYLSLLLANIVIYVDMNGPAMIFQSIVLSMLGLIIFPFLALFLRKIRPKSL
;
A
#
# COMPACT_ATOMS: atom_id res chain seq x y z
N MET A 1 4.46 19.69 5.43
CA MET A 1 3.66 18.66 6.16
C MET A 1 3.02 17.76 5.11
N LEU A 2 2.85 16.47 5.37
CA LEU A 2 2.19 15.58 4.42
C LEU A 2 0.72 15.96 4.28
N THR A 3 0.28 16.10 3.03
CA THR A 3 -1.13 16.29 2.71
C THR A 3 -1.86 14.95 2.71
N ILE A 4 -3.18 14.99 2.93
CA ILE A 4 -4.03 13.79 2.87
C ILE A 4 -3.88 13.08 1.51
N PHE A 5 -3.75 13.85 0.43
CA PHE A 5 -3.53 13.31 -0.91
C PHE A 5 -2.25 12.47 -1.02
N GLN A 6 -1.12 12.97 -0.48
CA GLN A 6 0.16 12.24 -0.47
C GLN A 6 0.08 10.95 0.35
N VAL A 7 -0.60 11.01 1.50
CA VAL A 7 -0.83 9.83 2.34
C VAL A 7 -1.63 8.77 1.57
N LEU A 8 -2.74 9.18 0.93
CA LEU A 8 -3.55 8.27 0.13
C LEU A 8 -2.76 7.65 -1.03
N LEU A 9 -1.90 8.42 -1.70
CA LEU A 9 -1.07 7.90 -2.78
C LEU A 9 -0.13 6.79 -2.32
N ILE A 10 0.54 6.97 -1.17
CA ILE A 10 1.37 5.93 -0.58
C ILE A 10 0.53 4.71 -0.23
N PHE A 11 -0.60 4.90 0.46
CA PHE A 11 -1.47 3.80 0.86
C PHE A 11 -1.99 2.98 -0.33
N ILE A 12 -2.35 3.63 -1.44
CA ILE A 12 -2.75 2.95 -2.68
C ILE A 12 -1.60 2.13 -3.26
N GLY A 13 -0.40 2.72 -3.35
CA GLY A 13 0.80 2.02 -3.82
C GLY A 13 1.14 0.81 -2.94
N THR A 14 1.09 0.97 -1.62
CA THR A 14 1.32 -0.09 -0.65
C THR A 14 0.23 -1.17 -0.71
N LEU A 15 -1.03 -0.80 -0.93
CA LEU A 15 -2.14 -1.74 -1.06
C LEU A 15 -1.97 -2.59 -2.33
N LEU A 16 -1.68 -1.95 -3.47
CA LEU A 16 -1.41 -2.67 -4.71
C LEU A 16 -0.22 -3.61 -4.56
N PHE A 17 0.83 -3.16 -3.87
CA PHE A 17 1.99 -3.99 -3.57
C PHE A 17 1.58 -5.21 -2.73
N TYR A 18 0.83 -5.00 -1.65
CA TYR A 18 0.31 -6.07 -0.80
C TYR A 18 -0.54 -7.06 -1.59
N LEU A 19 -1.53 -6.59 -2.35
CA LEU A 19 -2.45 -7.43 -3.13
C LEU A 19 -1.76 -8.20 -4.27
N SER A 20 -0.62 -7.71 -4.77
CA SER A 20 0.23 -8.43 -5.74
C SER A 20 1.10 -9.51 -5.11
N ASN A 21 1.23 -9.52 -3.78
CA ASN A 21 2.04 -10.49 -3.09
C ASN A 21 1.31 -11.84 -2.97
N LYS A 22 2.05 -12.96 -2.99
CA LYS A 22 1.45 -14.29 -2.88
C LYS A 22 0.88 -14.58 -1.50
N ASN A 23 1.41 -13.92 -0.46
CA ASN A 23 1.03 -14.13 0.94
C ASN A 23 -0.13 -13.22 1.40
N GLN A 24 -0.77 -12.50 0.48
CA GLN A 24 -1.89 -11.63 0.81
C GLN A 24 -3.16 -12.43 1.14
N GLN A 25 -3.97 -11.91 2.05
CA GLN A 25 -5.13 -12.60 2.61
C GLN A 25 -6.47 -12.03 2.14
N PHE A 26 -6.45 -11.00 1.29
CA PHE A 26 -7.61 -10.23 0.84
C PHE A 26 -8.33 -10.88 -0.36
N LEU A 27 -7.57 -11.31 -1.37
CA LEU A 27 -8.09 -11.92 -2.59
C LEU A 27 -7.80 -13.42 -2.60
N VAL A 28 -8.71 -14.21 -3.18
CA VAL A 28 -8.51 -15.66 -3.39
C VAL A 28 -7.32 -15.95 -4.31
N ARG A 29 -7.10 -15.09 -5.30
CA ARG A 29 -5.95 -15.12 -6.21
C ARG A 29 -5.21 -13.78 -6.14
N PRO A 30 -3.88 -13.78 -6.00
CA PRO A 30 -3.11 -12.53 -5.95
C PRO A 30 -3.20 -11.77 -7.28
N LEU A 31 -3.03 -10.46 -7.22
CA LEU A 31 -2.89 -9.65 -8.44
C LEU A 31 -1.67 -10.15 -9.24
N GLY A 32 -1.81 -10.21 -10.56
CA GLY A 32 -0.75 -10.71 -11.45
C GLY A 32 0.53 -9.88 -11.36
N ARG A 33 1.66 -10.45 -11.79
CA ARG A 33 3.01 -9.84 -11.68
C ARG A 33 3.12 -8.44 -12.29
N ARG A 34 2.28 -8.11 -13.29
CA ARG A 34 2.17 -6.77 -13.90
C ARG A 34 1.76 -5.70 -12.88
N TRP A 35 0.88 -6.05 -11.94
CA TRP A 35 0.42 -5.13 -10.89
C TRP A 35 1.49 -4.81 -9.85
N ARG A 36 2.48 -5.68 -9.71
CA ARG A 36 3.65 -5.40 -8.88
C ARG A 36 4.52 -4.29 -9.48
N PHE A 37 4.60 -4.22 -10.81
CA PHE A 37 5.27 -3.11 -11.47
C PHE A 37 4.50 -1.81 -11.29
N THR A 38 3.16 -1.84 -11.44
CA THR A 38 2.33 -0.65 -11.20
C THR A 38 2.39 -0.17 -9.76
N SER A 39 2.53 -1.07 -8.76
CA SER A 39 2.71 -0.65 -7.37
C SER A 39 4.04 0.07 -7.15
N TYR A 40 5.13 -0.41 -7.75
CA TYR A 40 6.42 0.28 -7.68
C TYR A 40 6.37 1.64 -8.37
N LEU A 41 5.75 1.72 -9.55
CA LEU A 41 5.57 2.97 -10.28
C LEU A 41 4.73 3.97 -9.47
N SER A 42 3.64 3.52 -8.86
CA SER A 42 2.78 4.34 -8.01
C SER A 42 3.52 4.86 -6.77
N LEU A 43 4.30 4.00 -6.08
CA LEU A 43 5.11 4.43 -4.93
C LEU A 43 6.21 5.41 -5.36
N LEU A 44 6.84 5.19 -6.51
CA LEU A 44 7.87 6.10 -7.04
C LEU A 44 7.27 7.48 -7.33
N LEU A 45 6.11 7.53 -8.01
CA LEU A 45 5.39 8.77 -8.26
C LEU A 45 4.96 9.47 -6.96
N ALA A 46 4.50 8.72 -5.96
CA ALA A 46 4.17 9.27 -4.65
C ALA A 46 5.38 9.97 -4.01
N ASN A 47 6.54 9.32 -4.05
CA ASN A 47 7.77 9.89 -3.51
C ASN A 47 8.21 11.15 -4.28
N ILE A 48 8.10 11.16 -5.62
CA ILE A 48 8.39 12.37 -6.42
C ILE A 48 7.49 13.52 -5.99
N VAL A 49 6.19 13.29 -5.84
CA VAL A 49 5.23 14.33 -5.42
C VAL A 49 5.58 14.86 -4.02
N ILE A 50 5.97 14.00 -3.08
CA ILE A 50 6.35 14.40 -1.72
C ILE A 50 7.70 15.15 -1.71
N TYR A 51 8.63 14.78 -2.58
CA TYR A 51 9.95 15.42 -2.68
C TYR A 51 9.85 16.91 -3.06
N VAL A 52 8.84 17.29 -3.85
CA VAL A 52 8.62 18.70 -4.21
C VAL A 52 8.31 19.56 -2.99
N ASP A 53 7.67 19.00 -1.97
CA ASP A 53 7.18 19.74 -0.81
C ASP A 53 8.09 19.60 0.42
N MET A 54 9.06 18.67 0.42
CA MET A 54 9.77 18.24 1.62
C MET A 54 11.24 17.88 1.36
N ASN A 55 12.10 18.12 2.36
CA ASN A 55 13.50 17.70 2.31
C ASN A 55 13.64 16.17 2.16
N GLY A 56 14.61 15.74 1.35
CA GLY A 56 14.82 14.33 0.98
C GLY A 56 14.81 13.34 2.16
N PRO A 57 15.56 13.56 3.26
CA PRO A 57 15.57 12.63 4.39
C PRO A 57 14.21 12.47 5.07
N ALA A 58 13.46 13.58 5.22
CA ALA A 58 12.13 13.56 5.83
C ALA A 58 11.13 12.82 4.94
N MET A 59 11.21 13.01 3.63
CA MET A 59 10.40 12.29 2.65
C MET A 59 10.63 10.77 2.76
N ILE A 60 11.89 10.32 2.75
CA ILE A 60 12.22 8.89 2.80
C ILE A 60 11.68 8.27 4.10
N PHE A 61 11.94 8.91 5.24
CA PHE A 61 11.47 8.42 6.53
C PHE A 61 9.95 8.30 6.58
N GLN A 62 9.23 9.35 6.19
CA GLN A 62 7.76 9.35 6.24
C GLN A 62 7.15 8.34 5.27
N SER A 63 7.68 8.22 4.05
CA SER A 63 7.22 7.24 3.07
C SER A 63 7.38 5.80 3.55
N ILE A 64 8.49 5.49 4.22
CA ILE A 64 8.73 4.17 4.81
C ILE A 64 7.74 3.91 5.94
N VAL A 65 7.58 4.86 6.87
CA VAL A 65 6.66 4.72 8.01
C VAL A 65 5.23 4.49 7.55
N LEU A 66 4.75 5.26 6.57
CA LEU A 66 3.40 5.10 6.01
C LEU A 66 3.23 3.76 5.30
N SER A 67 4.25 3.31 4.55
CA SER A 67 4.23 2.01 3.90
C SER A 67 4.20 0.87 4.93
N MET A 68 4.98 0.96 6.01
CA MET A 68 4.96 -0.01 7.10
C MET A 68 3.59 -0.06 7.77
N LEU A 69 3.00 1.10 8.08
CA LEU A 69 1.65 1.20 8.64
C LEU A 69 0.62 0.54 7.72
N GLY A 70 0.65 0.83 6.43
CA GLY A 70 -0.23 0.18 5.45
C GLY A 70 -0.08 -1.34 5.45
N LEU A 71 1.17 -1.84 5.41
CA LEU A 71 1.45 -3.27 5.42
C LEU A 71 1.06 -3.98 6.72
N ILE A 72 1.00 -3.26 7.85
CA ILE A 72 0.45 -3.78 9.10
C ILE A 72 -1.07 -3.79 9.04
N ILE A 73 -1.69 -2.68 8.63
CA ILE A 73 -3.15 -2.50 8.67
C ILE A 73 -3.88 -3.42 7.67
N PHE A 74 -3.37 -3.57 6.45
CA PHE A 74 -4.02 -4.35 5.39
C PHE A 74 -4.28 -5.82 5.74
N PRO A 75 -3.34 -6.62 6.27
CA PRO A 75 -3.64 -8.00 6.67
C PRO A 75 -4.68 -8.06 7.79
N PHE A 76 -4.66 -7.15 8.77
CA PHE A 76 -5.70 -7.11 9.79
C PHE A 76 -7.07 -6.79 9.18
N LEU A 77 -7.14 -5.81 8.28
CA LEU A 77 -8.38 -5.51 7.55
C LEU A 77 -8.89 -6.73 6.77
N ALA A 78 -7.99 -7.48 6.13
CA ALA A 78 -8.32 -8.70 5.41
C ALA A 78 -8.98 -9.74 6.32
N LEU A 79 -8.43 -9.93 7.52
CA LEU A 79 -8.97 -10.85 8.53
C LEU A 79 -10.35 -10.42 9.02
N PHE A 80 -10.55 -9.13 9.32
CA PHE A 80 -11.85 -8.60 9.73
C PHE A 80 -12.92 -8.78 8.64
N LEU A 81 -12.59 -8.47 7.38
CA LEU A 81 -13.51 -8.62 6.24
C LEU A 81 -13.82 -10.09 5.93
N ARG A 82 -12.84 -11.00 6.07
CA ARG A 82 -13.05 -12.43 5.90
C ARG A 82 -13.96 -13.03 6.97
N LYS A 83 -13.94 -12.51 8.20
CA LYS A 83 -14.89 -12.93 9.24
C LYS A 83 -16.33 -12.54 8.90
N ILE A 84 -16.51 -11.46 8.14
CA ILE A 84 -17.82 -10.93 7.74
C ILE A 84 -18.40 -11.67 6.53
N ARG A 85 -17.56 -12.21 5.62
CA ARG A 85 -17.98 -13.13 4.55
C ARG A 85 -17.71 -14.58 4.96
N PRO A 86 -18.69 -15.32 5.54
CA PRO A 86 -18.51 -16.75 5.74
C PRO A 86 -18.14 -17.40 4.40
N LYS A 87 -17.15 -18.29 4.41
CA LYS A 87 -16.84 -19.15 3.27
C LYS A 87 -18.15 -19.80 2.85
N SER A 88 -18.72 -19.38 1.72
CA SER A 88 -19.68 -20.21 1.00
C SER A 88 -18.88 -21.41 0.49
N LEU A 89 -18.88 -22.47 1.29
CA LEU A 89 -18.45 -23.80 0.89
C LEU A 89 -19.31 -24.28 -0.28
#